data_AF-A0A9E2Q5M7-F1
#
_entry.id   AF-A0A9E2Q5M7-F1
#
_cell.length_a   1.000
_cell.length_b   1.000
_cell.length_c   1.000
_cell.angle_alpha   90.00
_cell.angle_beta   90.00
_cell.angle_gamma   90.00
#
_symmetry.space_group_name_H-M   'P 1'
#
loop_
_entity.id
_entity.type
_entity.pdbx_description
1 polymer ?
#
loop_
_entity_poly.entity_id
_entity_poly.type
_entity_poly.pdbx_seq_one_letter_code
_entity_poly.pdbx_strand_id
1 'polypeptide(L)' 'MNEIERERRRLYRVKEACEITGVPPWTMYHLAETGQIPRRRLGSVILLPASWVEREPTTSTRR' A
#
# COMPACT_ATOMS: atom_id res chain seq x y z
N MET A 1 21.33 -11.94 -0.91
CA MET A 1 20.00 -11.30 -1.02
C MET A 1 20.11 -9.95 -0.38
N ASN A 2 20.11 -8.88 -1.18
CA ASN A 2 20.38 -7.52 -0.69
C ASN A 2 19.25 -7.04 0.23
N GLU A 3 19.61 -6.31 1.28
CA GLU A 3 18.68 -5.76 2.28
C GLU A 3 17.61 -4.86 1.63
N ILE A 4 18.02 -4.07 0.63
CA ILE A 4 17.15 -3.22 -0.19
C ILE A 4 16.08 -4.04 -0.93
N GLU A 5 16.41 -5.24 -1.43
CA GLU A 5 15.44 -6.10 -2.10
C GLU A 5 14.47 -6.77 -1.11
N ARG A 6 14.92 -7.05 0.11
CA ARG A 6 14.04 -7.52 1.19
C ARG A 6 13.04 -6.43 1.58
N GLU A 7 13.50 -5.18 1.65
CA GLU A 7 12.67 -4.05 2.04
C GLU A 7 11.60 -3.73 0.99
N ARG A 8 11.96 -3.75 -0.30
CA ARG A 8 11.01 -3.58 -1.40
C ARG A 8 9.97 -4.71 -1.50
N ARG A 9 10.23 -5.86 -0.87
CA ARG A 9 9.29 -6.99 -0.77
C ARG A 9 8.46 -6.99 0.51
N ARG A 10 8.61 -5.99 1.39
CA ARG A 10 7.73 -5.83 2.54
C ARG A 10 6.30 -5.58 2.08
N LEU A 11 5.37 -6.22 2.77
CA LEU A 11 3.94 -6.19 2.50
C LEU A 11 3.24 -5.75 3.77
N TYR A 12 2.35 -4.77 3.65
CA TYR A 12 1.46 -4.32 4.71
C TYR A 12 0.08 -4.93 4.54
N ARG A 13 -0.58 -5.29 5.64
CA ARG A 13 -2.04 -5.48 5.62
C ARG A 13 -2.71 -4.13 5.41
N VAL A 14 -3.95 -4.17 4.93
CA VAL A 14 -4.77 -2.95 4.76
C VAL A 14 -4.81 -2.12 6.04
N LYS A 15 -4.95 -2.74 7.22
CA LYS A 15 -4.98 -2.00 8.50
C LYS A 15 -3.70 -1.21 8.75
N GLU A 16 -2.54 -1.82 8.58
CA GLU A 16 -1.23 -1.18 8.77
C GLU A 16 -1.02 -0.06 7.74
N ALA A 17 -1.42 -0.30 6.50
CA ALA A 17 -1.34 0.70 5.46
C ALA A 17 -2.27 1.90 5.72
N CYS A 18 -3.43 1.70 6.34
CA CYS A 18 -4.32 2.80 6.78
C CYS A 18 -3.64 3.68 7.83
N GLU A 19 -2.93 3.07 8.78
CA GLU A 19 -2.20 3.80 9.81
C GLU A 19 -1.05 4.63 9.21
N ILE A 20 -0.39 4.12 8.16
CA ILE A 20 0.71 4.82 7.47
C ILE A 20 0.21 5.95 6.55
N THR A 21 -0.80 5.66 5.74
CA THR A 21 -1.28 6.58 4.69
C THR A 21 -2.35 7.56 5.17
N GLY A 22 -2.96 7.29 6.33
CA GLY A 22 -4.14 8.02 6.81
C GLY A 22 -5.43 7.75 6.02
N VAL A 23 -5.39 6.85 5.03
CA VAL A 23 -6.57 6.53 4.20
C VAL A 23 -7.50 5.57 4.97
N PRO A 24 -8.82 5.82 5.01
CA PRO A 24 -9.77 4.93 5.68
C PRO A 24 -9.78 3.50 5.10
N PRO A 25 -10.04 2.46 5.92
CA PRO A 25 -10.05 1.07 5.47
C PRO A 25 -11.00 0.80 4.30
N TRP A 26 -12.23 1.35 4.31
CA TRP A 26 -13.18 1.16 3.21
C TRP A 26 -12.64 1.68 1.89
N THR A 27 -11.94 2.83 1.91
CA THR A 27 -11.36 3.44 0.72
C THR A 27 -10.21 2.58 0.22
N MET A 28 -9.36 2.09 1.12
CA MET A 28 -8.29 1.16 0.77
C MET A 28 -8.82 -0.13 0.13
N TYR A 29 -9.85 -0.75 0.72
CA TYR A 29 -10.46 -1.95 0.16
C TYR A 29 -11.06 -1.66 -1.22
N HIS A 30 -11.79 -0.55 -1.36
CA HIS A 30 -12.36 -0.14 -2.64
C HIS A 30 -11.29 0.09 -3.72
N LEU A 31 -10.21 0.81 -3.40
CA LEU A 31 -9.09 1.06 -4.31
C LEU A 31 -8.37 -0.23 -4.70
N ALA A 32 -8.17 -1.13 -3.74
CA ALA A 32 -7.61 -2.44 -4.00
C ALA A 32 -8.53 -3.25 -4.92
N GLU A 33 -9.83 -3.32 -4.62
CA GLU A 33 -10.87 -4.02 -5.37
C GLU A 33 -10.99 -3.57 -6.81
N THR A 34 -10.99 -2.26 -7.03
CA THR A 34 -11.04 -1.62 -8.35
C THR A 34 -9.71 -1.64 -9.08
N GLY A 35 -8.63 -2.14 -8.46
CA GLY A 35 -7.30 -2.25 -9.08
C GLY A 35 -6.57 -0.91 -9.24
N GLN A 36 -7.02 0.15 -8.57
CA GLN A 36 -6.36 1.47 -8.59
C GLN A 36 -5.03 1.47 -7.82
N ILE A 37 -4.83 0.50 -6.93
CA ILE A 37 -3.60 0.34 -6.15
C ILE A 37 -3.06 -1.08 -6.28
N PRO A 38 -1.74 -1.28 -6.23
CA PRO A 38 -1.15 -2.60 -6.31
C PRO A 38 -1.52 -3.41 -5.06
N ARG A 39 -1.97 -4.63 -5.27
CA ARG A 39 -2.35 -5.55 -4.19
C ARG A 39 -1.90 -6.97 -4.45
N ARG A 40 -1.71 -7.72 -3.37
CA ARG A 40 -1.60 -9.18 -3.37
C ARG A 40 -2.67 -9.75 -2.47
N ARG A 41 -3.39 -10.77 -2.92
CA ARG A 41 -4.40 -11.46 -2.12
C ARG A 41 -3.85 -12.77 -1.57
N LEU A 42 -4.04 -13.01 -0.28
CA LEU A 42 -3.72 -14.25 0.40
C LEU A 42 -4.99 -14.73 1.12
N GLY A 43 -5.80 -15.53 0.42
CA GLY A 43 -7.14 -15.90 0.89
C GLY A 43 -8.05 -14.67 1.01
N SER A 44 -8.52 -14.39 2.24
CA SER A 44 -9.32 -13.19 2.55
C SER A 44 -8.48 -11.94 2.81
N VAL A 45 -7.17 -12.08 2.97
CA VAL A 45 -6.29 -10.96 3.35
C VAL A 45 -5.79 -10.24 2.11
N ILE A 46 -5.89 -8.91 2.11
CA ILE A 46 -5.27 -8.03 1.12
C ILE A 46 -3.96 -7.48 1.70
N LEU A 47 -2.90 -7.62 0.91
CA LEU A 47 -1.56 -7.14 1.21
C LEU A 47 -1.16 -6.06 0.19
N LEU A 48 -0.57 -4.99 0.67
CA LEU A 48 -0.14 -3.83 -0.10
C LEU A 48 1.39 -3.73 -0.07
N PRO A 49 2.06 -3.52 -1.23
CA PRO A 49 3.51 -3.36 -1.27
C PRO A 49 3.97 -2.12 -0.49
N ALA A 50 5.00 -2.28 0.33
CA ALA A 50 5.64 -1.17 1.06
C ALA A 50 6.07 -0.04 0.11
N SER A 51 6.59 -0.38 -1.08
CA SER A 51 6.98 0.60 -2.10
C SER A 51 5.85 1.52 -2.58
N TRP A 52 4.60 1.11 -2.39
CA TRP A 52 3.43 1.94 -2.71
C TRP A 52 2.90 2.64 -1.46
N VAL A 53 2.82 1.95 -0.32
CA VAL A 53 2.27 2.46 0.95
C VAL A 53 3.15 3.57 1.54
N GLU A 54 4.47 3.38 1.54
CA GLU A 54 5.45 4.31 2.10
C GLU A 54 5.90 5.37 1.10
N ARG A 55 5.37 5.33 -0.12
CA ARG A 55 5.69 6.34 -1.12
C ARG A 55 5.14 7.66 -0.58
N GLU A 56 6.03 8.61 -0.29
CA GLU A 56 5.58 9.97 0.04
C GLU A 56 4.57 10.39 -1.02
N PRO A 57 3.41 10.95 -0.63
CA PRO A 57 2.57 11.62 -1.59
C PRO A 57 3.50 12.66 -2.21
N THR A 58 3.83 12.49 -3.49
CA THR A 58 4.45 13.55 -4.25
C THR A 58 3.46 14.68 -4.13
N THR A 59 3.72 15.62 -3.23
CA THR A 59 2.94 16.81 -3.06
C THR A 59 2.92 17.40 -4.45
N SER A 60 1.79 17.26 -5.13
CA SER A 60 1.56 17.91 -6.39
C SER A 60 1.66 19.38 -6.03
N THR A 61 2.84 19.98 -6.18
CA THR A 61 2.99 21.42 -6.27
C THR A 61 2.02 21.82 -7.37
N ARG A 62 0.84 22.29 -6.96
CA ARG A 62 -0.04 23.06 -7.82
C ARG A 62 0.85 24.16 -8.39
N ARG A 63 1.18 24.06 -9.68
CA ARG A 63 1.64 25.19 -10.47
C ARG A 63 0.50 26.18 -10.62
#